data_AF-A0A2A5M0X1-F1
#
_entry.id   AF-A0A2A5M0X1-F1
#
_cell.length_a   1.000
_cell.length_b   1.000
_cell.length_c   1.000
_cell.angle_alpha   90.00
_cell.angle_beta   90.00
_cell.angle_gamma   90.00
#
_symmetry.space_group_name_H-M   'P 1'
#
loop_
_entity.id
_entity.type
_entity.pdbx_description
1 polymer ?
#
loop_
_entity_poly.entity_id
_entity_poly.type
_entity_poly.pdbx_seq_one_letter_code
_entity_poly.pdbx_strand_id
1 'polypeptide(L)'
;MATPALFPSIDFDRFVWLKRIEAGLLLEVGAQSPDLLSIPAKDAQQVLSETVRLVLDLPRNSTPFVVWTKGDSELLVHSDKTRISLSSGVVTLSITVECEEHGKLVIPVPIGVGTNQSPIGLVMATFEDLEGPAELVEAWSDAIIAFAWEALLEIARVICGEVGKDKRGLPLVPGSIGASSNRLLLQPVSRFSLMPEV
;
A
#
# COMPACT_ATOMS: atom_id res chain seq x y z
N MET A 1 10.87 -25.49 -2.51
CA MET A 1 11.45 -24.39 -3.31
C MET A 1 10.93 -23.08 -2.76
N ALA A 2 11.81 -22.22 -2.24
CA ALA A 2 11.42 -20.91 -1.74
C ALA A 2 11.01 -20.01 -2.92
N THR A 3 9.79 -19.49 -2.89
CA THR A 3 9.39 -18.40 -3.79
C THR A 3 10.36 -17.24 -3.54
N PRO A 4 10.99 -16.65 -4.57
CA PRO A 4 11.86 -15.50 -4.35
C PRO A 4 11.06 -14.38 -3.68
N ALA A 5 11.70 -13.63 -2.78
CA ALA A 5 11.09 -12.44 -2.20
C ALA A 5 10.64 -11.51 -3.34
N LEU A 6 9.38 -11.09 -3.32
CA LEU A 6 8.80 -10.20 -4.33
C LEU A 6 9.62 -8.90 -4.46
N PHE A 7 10.29 -8.47 -3.39
CA PHE A 7 11.10 -7.25 -3.30
C PHE A 7 12.48 -7.53 -2.68
N PRO A 8 13.47 -8.01 -3.46
CA PRO A 8 14.81 -8.32 -2.92
C PRO A 8 15.61 -7.08 -2.49
N SER A 9 15.14 -5.88 -2.84
CA SER A 9 15.67 -4.59 -2.38
C SER A 9 15.29 -4.26 -0.93
N ILE A 10 14.23 -4.89 -0.41
CA ILE A 10 13.81 -4.71 0.99
C ILE A 10 14.33 -5.88 1.81
N ASP A 11 15.31 -5.60 2.65
CA ASP A 11 15.62 -6.48 3.76
C ASP A 11 14.57 -6.27 4.86
N PHE A 12 13.64 -7.21 5.00
CA PHE A 12 12.61 -7.20 6.04
C PHE A 12 13.14 -7.66 7.40
N ASP A 13 14.28 -8.36 7.46
CA ASP A 13 14.82 -8.90 8.72
C ASP A 13 15.36 -7.79 9.64
N ARG A 14 15.71 -6.63 9.07
CA ARG A 14 16.13 -5.45 9.85
C ARG A 14 14.97 -4.73 10.56
N PHE A 15 13.71 -5.05 10.24
CA PHE A 15 12.57 -4.39 10.86
C PHE A 15 12.22 -5.01 12.22
N VAL A 16 12.57 -4.30 13.29
CA VAL A 16 12.33 -4.75 14.67
C VAL A 16 10.83 -4.87 15.00
N TRP A 17 9.97 -4.12 14.31
CA TRP A 17 8.51 -4.19 14.49
C TRP A 17 7.88 -5.40 13.78
N LEU A 18 8.59 -6.05 12.86
CA LEU A 18 8.06 -7.20 12.12
C LEU A 18 8.24 -8.46 12.95
N LYS A 19 7.18 -8.85 13.65
CA LYS A 19 7.12 -10.14 14.34
C LYS A 19 6.51 -11.17 13.39
N ARG A 20 7.32 -12.14 12.98
CA ARG A 20 6.83 -13.29 12.20
C ARG A 20 6.11 -14.26 13.11
N ILE A 21 5.07 -14.91 12.60
CA ILE A 21 4.43 -16.01 13.32
C ILE A 21 5.44 -17.15 13.51
N GLU A 22 5.38 -17.81 14.67
CA GLU A 22 6.23 -18.96 14.94
C GLU A 22 5.97 -20.07 13.93
N ALA A 23 7.02 -20.79 13.52
CA ALA A 23 6.93 -21.83 12.48
C ALA A 23 5.95 -22.97 12.80
N GLY A 24 5.58 -23.15 14.07
CA GLY A 24 4.59 -24.15 14.52
C GLY A 24 3.17 -23.60 14.69
N LEU A 25 2.97 -22.28 14.59
CA LEU A 25 1.64 -21.67 14.71
C LEU A 25 0.89 -21.80 13.39
N LEU A 26 -0.15 -22.64 13.37
CA LEU A 26 -1.05 -22.79 12.24
C LEU A 26 -2.28 -21.90 12.46
N LEU A 27 -2.41 -20.86 11.63
CA LEU A 27 -3.61 -20.01 11.65
C LEU A 27 -4.74 -20.71 10.89
N GLU A 28 -5.87 -20.89 11.57
CA GLU A 28 -7.12 -21.31 10.95
C GLU A 28 -7.59 -20.33 9.87
N VAL A 29 -8.43 -20.79 8.94
CA VAL A 29 -8.98 -19.95 7.87
C VAL A 29 -9.69 -18.73 8.46
N GLY A 30 -9.33 -17.54 8.00
CA GLY A 30 -9.89 -16.27 8.49
C GLY A 30 -9.38 -15.81 9.85
N ALA A 31 -8.53 -16.59 10.53
CA ALA A 31 -7.97 -16.19 11.82
C ALA A 31 -6.97 -15.02 11.69
N GLN A 32 -6.98 -14.14 12.69
CA GLN A 32 -6.02 -13.04 12.80
C GLN A 32 -4.67 -13.53 13.32
N SER A 33 -3.58 -12.90 12.87
CA SER A 33 -2.29 -13.05 13.54
C SER A 33 -2.35 -12.50 14.98
N PRO A 34 -1.52 -13.02 15.90
CA PRO A 34 -1.53 -12.55 17.30
C PRO A 34 -1.22 -11.07 17.46
N ASP A 35 -0.32 -10.53 16.64
CA ASP A 35 0.12 -9.14 16.70
C ASP A 35 -0.58 -8.27 15.64
N LEU A 36 -1.06 -7.12 16.08
CA LEU A 36 -1.31 -5.96 15.21
C LEU A 36 0.04 -5.30 14.92
N LEU A 37 0.40 -5.19 13.64
CA LEU A 37 1.64 -4.54 13.25
C LEU A 37 1.49 -3.02 13.39
N SER A 38 2.52 -2.37 13.95
CA SER A 38 2.60 -0.91 14.10
C SER A 38 3.85 -0.37 13.41
N ILE A 39 3.72 -0.14 12.10
CA ILE A 39 4.83 0.16 11.19
C ILE A 39 5.13 1.67 11.23
N PRO A 40 6.36 2.10 11.55
CA PRO A 40 6.76 3.51 11.45
C PRO A 40 6.61 4.06 10.02
N ALA A 41 6.19 5.32 9.87
CA ALA A 41 6.00 5.92 8.55
C ALA A 41 7.24 5.85 7.64
N LYS A 42 8.44 5.96 8.22
CA LYS A 42 9.70 5.82 7.49
C LYS A 42 9.85 4.44 6.84
N ASP A 43 9.45 3.39 7.56
CA ASP A 43 9.56 2.02 7.07
C ASP A 43 8.44 1.73 6.07
N ALA A 44 7.23 2.24 6.31
CA ALA A 44 6.14 2.22 5.33
C ALA A 44 6.53 2.94 4.02
N GLN A 45 7.20 4.09 4.09
CA GLN A 45 7.74 4.80 2.94
C GLN A 45 8.79 3.97 2.19
N GLN A 46 9.63 3.22 2.91
CA GLN A 46 10.60 2.36 2.25
C GLN A 46 9.91 1.22 1.48
N VAL A 47 8.88 0.60 2.05
CA VAL A 47 8.08 -0.41 1.33
C VAL A 47 7.37 0.22 0.14
N LEU A 48 6.73 1.38 0.32
CA LEU A 48 6.08 2.13 -0.75
C LEU A 48 7.02 2.37 -1.93
N SER A 49 8.27 2.74 -1.69
CA SER A 49 9.22 3.11 -2.76
C SER A 49 9.50 1.95 -3.72
N GLU A 50 9.29 0.71 -3.28
CA GLU A 50 9.43 -0.50 -4.11
C GLU A 50 8.10 -0.95 -4.68
N THR A 51 7.03 -0.94 -3.87
CA THR A 51 5.69 -1.38 -4.32
C THR A 51 5.08 -0.43 -5.33
N VAL A 52 5.36 0.88 -5.22
CA VAL A 52 4.85 1.89 -6.16
C VAL A 52 5.31 1.61 -7.60
N ARG A 53 6.52 1.06 -7.77
CA ARG A 53 7.02 0.67 -9.08
C ARG A 53 6.28 -0.53 -9.63
N LEU A 54 5.93 -1.48 -8.78
CA LEU A 54 5.10 -2.63 -9.16
C LEU A 54 3.71 -2.18 -9.60
N VAL A 55 3.07 -1.30 -8.84
CA VAL A 55 1.72 -0.78 -9.16
C VAL A 55 1.70 0.00 -10.47
N LEU A 56 2.79 0.71 -10.79
CA LEU A 56 2.92 1.42 -12.07
C LEU A 56 3.45 0.55 -13.21
N ASP A 57 3.58 -0.77 -13.01
CA ASP A 57 4.20 -1.71 -13.95
C ASP A 57 5.58 -1.27 -14.47
N LEU A 58 6.34 -0.53 -13.65
CA LEU A 58 7.66 -0.07 -14.00
C LEU A 58 8.67 -1.22 -13.94
N PRO A 59 9.39 -1.51 -15.04
CA PRO A 59 10.43 -2.53 -15.01
C PRO A 59 11.49 -2.24 -13.96
N ARG A 60 12.13 -3.30 -13.45
CA ARG A 60 13.29 -3.14 -12.57
C ARG A 60 14.40 -2.40 -13.31
N ASN A 61 15.08 -1.49 -12.62
CA ASN A 61 16.17 -0.68 -13.16
C ASN A 61 15.78 0.26 -14.33
N SER A 62 14.49 0.51 -14.56
CA SER A 62 14.04 1.57 -15.47
C SER A 62 14.03 2.95 -14.79
N THR A 63 13.82 3.99 -15.58
CA THR A 63 13.48 5.33 -15.06
C THR A 63 12.31 5.26 -14.08
N PRO A 64 12.25 6.15 -13.07
CA PRO A 64 11.18 6.17 -12.08
C PRO A 64 9.92 6.90 -12.57
N PHE A 65 9.76 7.05 -13.89
CA PHE A 65 8.66 7.81 -14.47
C PHE A 65 7.80 6.92 -15.36
N VAL A 66 6.50 7.12 -15.29
CA VAL A 66 5.54 6.58 -16.26
C VAL A 66 4.73 7.73 -16.83
N VAL A 67 4.44 7.69 -18.12
CA VAL A 67 3.53 8.65 -18.76
C VAL A 67 2.17 7.96 -18.86
N TRP A 68 1.16 8.55 -18.22
CA TRP A 68 -0.23 8.19 -18.45
C TRP A 68 -0.79 9.01 -19.59
N THR A 69 -1.65 8.40 -20.40
CA THR A 69 -2.24 9.02 -21.59
C THR A 69 -3.76 8.86 -21.55
N LYS A 70 -4.50 9.93 -21.86
CA LYS A 70 -5.96 9.91 -21.98
C LYS A 70 -6.36 10.84 -23.13
N GLY A 71 -6.71 10.24 -24.27
CA GLY A 71 -6.88 11.01 -25.51
C GLY A 71 -5.55 11.67 -25.90
N ASP A 72 -5.59 12.99 -26.08
CA ASP A 72 -4.40 13.80 -26.41
C ASP A 72 -3.68 14.36 -25.16
N SER A 73 -4.17 14.05 -23.95
CA SER A 73 -3.57 14.51 -22.70
C SER A 73 -2.54 13.51 -22.16
N GLU A 74 -1.42 14.03 -21.66
CA GLU A 74 -0.35 13.26 -21.03
C GLU A 74 -0.09 13.74 -19.59
N LEU A 75 0.20 12.80 -18.70
CA LEU A 75 0.58 13.08 -17.32
C LEU A 75 1.80 12.23 -16.95
N LEU A 76 2.92 12.89 -16.64
CA LEU A 76 4.12 12.22 -16.16
C LEU A 76 4.02 11.98 -14.65
N VAL A 77 4.02 10.72 -14.22
CA VAL A 77 3.95 10.32 -12.80
C VAL A 77 5.34 9.95 -12.29
N HIS A 78 5.77 10.57 -11.19
CA HIS A 78 7.10 10.40 -10.58
C HIS A 78 7.06 9.40 -9.41
N SER A 79 7.33 8.14 -9.68
CA SER A 79 7.27 7.05 -8.67
C SER A 79 8.24 7.23 -7.50
N ASP A 80 9.44 7.77 -7.76
CA ASP A 80 10.47 8.06 -6.76
C ASP A 80 10.13 9.24 -5.84
N LYS A 81 9.11 10.02 -6.22
CA LYS A 81 8.63 11.19 -5.48
C LYS A 81 7.25 10.97 -4.85
N THR A 82 6.68 9.77 -4.97
CA THR A 82 5.48 9.40 -4.22
C THR A 82 5.82 9.26 -2.73
N ARG A 83 5.02 9.90 -1.87
CA ARG A 83 5.23 9.90 -0.42
C ARG A 83 4.01 9.41 0.33
N ILE A 84 4.23 8.79 1.49
CA ILE A 84 3.19 8.42 2.45
C ILE A 84 3.32 9.27 3.72
N SER A 85 2.21 9.81 4.19
CA SER A 85 2.10 10.43 5.51
C SER A 85 0.91 9.84 6.28
N LEU A 86 1.04 9.80 7.60
CA LEU A 86 0.17 9.00 8.47
C LEU A 86 -0.32 9.84 9.64
N SER A 87 -1.64 9.98 9.74
CA SER A 87 -2.32 10.57 10.88
C SER A 87 -3.40 9.63 11.39
N SER A 88 -4.08 9.97 12.50
CA SER A 88 -5.09 9.08 13.07
C SER A 88 -6.26 8.89 12.12
N GLY A 89 -6.46 7.67 11.64
CA GLY A 89 -7.55 7.31 10.72
C GLY A 89 -7.38 7.80 9.28
N VAL A 90 -6.23 8.36 8.91
CA VAL A 90 -5.98 8.83 7.55
C VAL A 90 -4.56 8.49 7.11
N VAL A 91 -4.46 7.84 5.95
CA VAL A 91 -3.23 7.69 5.18
C VAL A 91 -3.29 8.66 4.02
N THR A 92 -2.30 9.54 3.86
CA THR A 92 -2.24 10.42 2.69
C THR A 92 -1.08 10.00 1.80
N LEU A 93 -1.38 9.62 0.57
CA LEU A 93 -0.38 9.45 -0.47
C LEU A 93 -0.23 10.75 -1.26
N SER A 94 0.95 11.33 -1.25
CA SER A 94 1.30 12.51 -2.03
C SER A 94 1.95 12.07 -3.32
N ILE A 95 1.22 12.19 -4.43
CA ILE A 95 1.65 11.72 -5.74
C ILE A 95 2.24 12.91 -6.49
N THR A 96 3.50 12.78 -6.91
CA THR A 96 4.13 13.82 -7.71
C THR A 96 3.86 13.57 -9.18
N VAL A 97 3.25 14.53 -9.85
CA VAL A 97 2.91 14.48 -11.27
C VAL A 97 3.48 15.68 -12.00
N GLU A 98 3.55 15.63 -13.32
CA GLU A 98 4.02 16.71 -14.16
C GLU A 98 3.28 16.72 -15.49
N CYS A 99 2.77 17.88 -15.89
CA CYS A 99 2.14 18.11 -17.19
C CYS A 99 2.70 19.41 -17.81
N GLU A 100 2.47 19.62 -19.11
CA GLU A 100 3.04 20.77 -19.84
C GLU A 100 2.56 22.10 -19.27
N GLU A 101 1.29 22.19 -18.92
CA GLU A 101 0.60 23.43 -18.54
C GLU A 101 0.98 23.92 -17.14
N HIS A 102 1.25 22.99 -16.22
CA HIS A 102 1.45 23.30 -14.80
C HIS A 102 2.84 22.91 -14.27
N GLY A 103 3.65 22.23 -15.07
CA GLY A 103 4.91 21.66 -14.63
C GLY A 103 4.70 20.62 -13.51
N LYS A 104 5.68 20.53 -12.60
CA LYS A 104 5.67 19.53 -11.52
C LYS A 104 4.79 19.95 -10.35
N LEU A 105 3.86 19.08 -9.97
CA LEU A 105 2.89 19.26 -8.90
C LEU A 105 2.88 18.06 -7.95
N VAL A 106 2.36 18.27 -6.74
CA VAL A 106 2.11 17.21 -5.77
C VAL A 106 0.63 17.18 -5.47
N ILE A 107 -0.03 16.06 -5.78
CA ILE A 107 -1.46 15.84 -5.55
C ILE A 107 -1.60 14.96 -4.31
N PRO A 108 -2.14 15.47 -3.19
CA PRO A 108 -2.42 14.68 -2.01
C PRO A 108 -3.71 13.86 -2.19
N VAL A 109 -3.64 12.56 -1.92
CA VAL A 109 -4.80 11.66 -1.89
C VAL A 109 -5.00 11.15 -0.46
N PRO A 110 -5.89 11.79 0.33
CA PRO A 110 -6.21 11.35 1.67
C PRO A 110 -7.18 10.16 1.64
N ILE A 111 -6.74 9.04 2.21
CA ILE A 111 -7.50 7.82 2.33
C ILE A 111 -7.88 7.62 3.79
N GLY A 112 -9.17 7.71 4.09
CA GLY A 112 -9.74 7.35 5.38
C GLY A 112 -9.60 5.85 5.63
N VAL A 113 -9.07 5.48 6.79
CA VAL A 113 -8.79 4.11 7.23
C VAL A 113 -9.17 3.94 8.70
N GLY A 114 -8.98 2.74 9.27
CA GLY A 114 -9.18 2.52 10.70
C GLY A 114 -8.26 3.31 11.61
N THR A 115 -8.62 3.39 12.89
CA THR A 115 -7.77 3.96 13.94
C THR A 115 -7.20 2.85 14.82
N ASN A 116 -6.27 3.18 15.73
CA ASN A 116 -5.80 2.23 16.74
C ASN A 116 -6.88 1.79 17.73
N GLN A 117 -7.90 2.62 17.96
CA GLN A 117 -9.02 2.35 18.86
C GLN A 117 -10.16 1.60 18.17
N SER A 118 -10.28 1.79 16.85
CA SER A 118 -11.27 1.14 16.01
C SER A 118 -10.60 0.65 14.72
N PRO A 119 -9.83 -0.45 14.78
CA PRO A 119 -9.35 -1.11 13.59
C PRO A 119 -10.55 -1.70 12.85
N ILE A 120 -10.98 -1.02 11.78
CA ILE A 120 -12.02 -1.49 10.87
C ILE A 120 -11.42 -2.46 9.86
N GLY A 121 -12.24 -3.29 9.21
CA GLY A 121 -11.79 -4.15 8.12
C GLY A 121 -11.24 -3.35 6.92
N LEU A 122 -11.16 -3.95 5.73
CA LEU A 122 -10.73 -3.29 4.49
C LEU A 122 -11.76 -2.29 3.94
N VAL A 123 -12.27 -1.40 4.79
CA VAL A 123 -13.06 -0.24 4.41
C VAL A 123 -12.10 0.94 4.33
N MET A 124 -11.94 1.47 3.13
CA MET A 124 -11.19 2.70 2.89
C MET A 124 -12.07 3.65 2.07
N ALA A 125 -11.82 4.96 2.18
CA ALA A 125 -12.56 5.97 1.43
C ALA A 125 -11.65 7.15 1.11
N THR A 126 -11.90 7.84 0.00
CA THR A 126 -11.18 9.07 -0.38
C THR A 126 -12.18 10.08 -0.94
N PHE A 127 -11.75 11.32 -1.08
CA PHE A 127 -12.50 12.32 -1.84
C PHE A 127 -12.41 12.05 -3.34
N GLU A 128 -13.48 12.38 -4.06
CA GLU A 128 -13.53 12.39 -5.53
C GLU A 128 -12.88 13.66 -6.10
N ASP A 129 -13.00 14.78 -5.36
CA ASP A 129 -12.41 16.07 -5.72
C ASP A 129 -11.06 16.24 -5.00
N LEU A 130 -9.98 16.02 -5.73
CA LEU A 130 -8.62 16.15 -5.20
C LEU A 130 -8.17 17.60 -5.20
N GLU A 131 -7.28 17.95 -4.28
CA GLU A 131 -6.64 19.26 -4.27
C GLU A 131 -5.63 19.38 -5.42
N GLY A 132 -5.85 20.34 -6.32
CA GLY A 132 -4.96 20.61 -7.47
C GLY A 132 -5.59 21.58 -8.49
N PRO A 133 -4.89 21.88 -9.60
CA PRO A 133 -5.47 22.65 -10.69
C PRO A 133 -6.69 21.94 -11.29
N ALA A 134 -7.78 22.69 -11.51
CA ALA A 134 -9.08 22.14 -11.88
C ALA A 134 -9.02 21.22 -13.11
N GLU A 135 -8.32 21.63 -14.17
CA GLU A 135 -8.18 20.87 -15.41
C GLU A 135 -7.49 19.51 -15.20
N LEU A 136 -6.47 19.48 -14.32
CA LEU A 136 -5.75 18.24 -14.00
C LEU A 136 -6.62 17.31 -13.17
N VAL A 137 -7.27 17.84 -12.15
CA VAL A 137 -8.15 17.08 -11.24
C VAL A 137 -9.33 16.51 -12.04
N GLU A 138 -9.96 17.30 -12.91
CA GLU A 138 -11.05 16.85 -13.79
C GLU A 138 -10.60 15.71 -14.73
N ALA A 139 -9.40 15.82 -15.31
CA ALA A 139 -8.92 14.83 -16.26
C ALA A 139 -8.44 13.52 -15.61
N TRP A 140 -7.79 13.61 -14.44
CA TRP A 140 -6.93 12.55 -13.91
C TRP A 140 -7.27 12.02 -12.51
N SER A 141 -8.24 12.60 -11.79
CA SER A 141 -8.53 12.19 -10.40
C SER A 141 -8.79 10.70 -10.26
N ASP A 142 -9.59 10.10 -11.13
CA ASP A 142 -9.89 8.66 -11.08
C ASP A 142 -8.61 7.80 -11.13
N ALA A 143 -7.69 8.13 -12.03
CA ALA A 143 -6.43 7.40 -12.19
C ALA A 143 -5.50 7.62 -10.99
N ILE A 144 -5.40 8.86 -10.50
CA ILE A 144 -4.59 9.22 -9.34
C ILE A 144 -5.12 8.53 -8.07
N ILE A 145 -6.45 8.52 -7.89
CA ILE A 145 -7.14 7.84 -6.79
C ILE A 145 -6.92 6.33 -6.87
N ALA A 146 -7.17 5.71 -8.02
CA ALA A 146 -6.98 4.27 -8.21
C ALA A 146 -5.54 3.85 -7.91
N PHE A 147 -4.57 4.61 -8.41
CA PHE A 147 -3.15 4.39 -8.13
C PHE A 147 -2.82 4.52 -6.64
N ALA A 148 -3.33 5.56 -5.96
CA ALA A 148 -3.09 5.72 -4.53
C ALA A 148 -3.66 4.55 -3.71
N TRP A 149 -4.87 4.10 -4.07
CA TRP A 149 -5.52 2.96 -3.47
C TRP A 149 -4.74 1.67 -3.65
N GLU A 150 -4.33 1.38 -4.88
CA GLU A 150 -3.58 0.17 -5.18
C GLU A 150 -2.21 0.18 -4.50
N ALA A 151 -1.51 1.33 -4.47
CA ALA A 151 -0.26 1.49 -3.76
C ALA A 151 -0.39 1.19 -2.25
N LEU A 152 -1.45 1.69 -1.59
CA LEU A 152 -1.69 1.40 -0.18
C LEU A 152 -2.02 -0.08 0.07
N LEU A 153 -2.88 -0.66 -0.77
CA LEU A 153 -3.22 -2.08 -0.70
C LEU A 153 -1.98 -2.97 -0.89
N GLU A 154 -1.12 -2.62 -1.83
CA GLU A 154 0.08 -3.40 -2.14
C GLU A 154 1.10 -3.33 -1.01
N ILE A 155 1.32 -2.16 -0.40
CA ILE A 155 2.14 -2.05 0.83
C ILE A 155 1.61 -3.01 1.90
N ALA A 156 0.30 -2.97 2.16
CA ALA A 156 -0.31 -3.80 3.18
C ALA A 156 -0.15 -5.29 2.85
N ARG A 157 -0.37 -5.68 1.59
CA ARG A 157 -0.24 -7.06 1.12
C ARG A 157 1.17 -7.61 1.31
N VAL A 158 2.17 -6.82 0.93
CA VAL A 158 3.58 -7.21 1.04
C VAL A 158 3.97 -7.39 2.50
N ILE A 159 3.68 -6.40 3.34
CA ILE A 159 4.03 -6.47 4.78
C ILE A 159 3.34 -7.65 5.45
N CYS A 160 2.04 -7.86 5.22
CA CYS A 160 1.31 -9.00 5.80
C CYS A 160 1.86 -10.35 5.30
N GLY A 161 2.27 -10.45 4.02
CA GLY A 161 2.87 -11.66 3.48
C GLY A 161 4.20 -12.03 4.13
N GLU A 162 4.97 -11.03 4.58
CA GLU A 162 6.25 -11.24 5.28
C GLU A 162 6.10 -11.70 6.73
N VAL A 163 4.90 -11.56 7.32
CA VAL A 163 4.60 -12.07 8.67
C VAL A 163 4.61 -13.60 8.69
N GLY A 164 4.14 -14.23 7.61
CA GLY A 164 4.16 -15.67 7.49
C GLY A 164 3.08 -16.21 6.56
N LYS A 165 2.72 -17.48 6.78
CA LYS A 165 1.81 -18.25 5.94
C LYS A 165 0.71 -18.90 6.77
N ASP A 166 -0.45 -19.10 6.15
CA ASP A 166 -1.53 -19.88 6.73
C ASP A 166 -1.25 -21.40 6.67
N LYS A 167 -2.18 -22.21 7.22
CA LYS A 167 -2.07 -23.68 7.20
C LYS A 167 -2.03 -24.30 5.80
N ARG A 168 -2.42 -23.56 4.76
CA ARG A 168 -2.32 -23.98 3.35
C ARG A 168 -0.99 -23.58 2.71
N GLY A 169 -0.11 -22.92 3.46
CA GLY A 169 1.17 -22.41 2.97
C GLY A 169 1.05 -21.15 2.13
N LEU A 170 -0.10 -20.47 2.14
CA LEU A 170 -0.31 -19.20 1.44
C LEU A 170 0.08 -18.02 2.33
N PRO A 171 0.65 -16.93 1.77
CA PRO A 171 0.99 -15.75 2.57
C PRO A 171 -0.27 -15.13 3.18
N LEU A 172 -0.12 -14.64 4.42
CA LEU A 172 -1.17 -13.87 5.10
C LEU A 172 -1.53 -12.62 4.29
N VAL A 173 -2.76 -12.14 4.48
CA VAL A 173 -3.30 -10.97 3.79
C VAL A 173 -3.73 -9.91 4.78
N PRO A 174 -3.90 -8.64 4.36
CA PRO A 174 -4.48 -7.62 5.22
C PRO A 174 -5.93 -7.96 5.57
N GLY A 175 -6.24 -8.03 6.86
CA GLY A 175 -7.63 -8.08 7.37
C GLY A 175 -8.16 -6.70 7.75
N SER A 176 -7.26 -5.82 8.21
CA SER A 176 -7.54 -4.40 8.43
C SER A 176 -6.36 -3.54 8.00
N ILE A 177 -6.69 -2.30 7.61
CA ILE A 177 -5.73 -1.22 7.40
C ILE A 177 -6.18 -0.05 8.28
N GLY A 178 -5.25 0.47 9.08
CA GLY A 178 -5.49 1.62 9.92
C GLY A 178 -4.27 2.54 9.99
N ALA A 179 -4.45 3.71 10.56
CA ALA A 179 -3.38 4.67 10.77
C ALA A 179 -3.51 5.35 12.13
N SER A 180 -2.36 5.64 12.71
CA SER A 180 -2.21 6.51 13.88
C SER A 180 -1.05 7.48 13.62
N SER A 181 -0.79 8.40 14.56
CA SER A 181 0.27 9.41 14.38
C SER A 181 1.60 8.76 13.98
N ASN A 182 2.03 9.00 12.74
CA ASN A 182 3.28 8.50 12.15
C ASN A 182 3.42 6.97 12.09
N ARG A 183 2.30 6.22 12.11
CA ARG A 183 2.29 4.75 12.17
C ARG A 183 1.19 4.17 11.29
N LEU A 184 1.54 3.19 10.46
CA LEU A 184 0.60 2.37 9.69
C LEU A 184 0.27 1.15 10.54
N LEU A 185 -1.01 0.80 10.62
CA LEU A 185 -1.52 -0.31 11.41
C LEU A 185 -2.06 -1.37 10.47
N LEU A 186 -1.57 -2.60 10.61
CA LEU A 186 -2.01 -3.72 9.77
C LEU A 186 -2.32 -4.92 10.65
N GLN A 187 -3.49 -5.51 10.47
CA GLN A 187 -3.83 -6.82 11.04
C GLN A 187 -3.72 -7.89 9.95
N PRO A 188 -2.63 -8.68 9.93
CA PRO A 188 -2.55 -9.85 9.08
C PRO A 188 -3.63 -10.88 9.46
N VAL A 189 -4.20 -11.53 8.44
CA VAL A 189 -5.17 -12.61 8.58
C VAL A 189 -4.85 -13.76 7.64
N SER A 190 -5.20 -14.96 8.07
CA SER A 190 -5.30 -16.13 7.20
C SER A 190 -6.42 -15.91 6.18
N ARG A 191 -6.20 -16.36 4.94
CA ARG A 191 -7.16 -16.13 3.84
C ARG A 191 -8.45 -16.89 4.10
N PHE A 192 -9.58 -16.26 3.83
CA PHE A 192 -10.84 -16.98 3.73
C PHE A 192 -10.81 -17.95 2.54
N SER A 193 -11.32 -19.17 2.76
CA SER A 193 -11.55 -20.15 1.70
C SER A 193 -13.05 -20.24 1.44
N LEU A 194 -13.45 -20.07 0.18
CA LEU A 194 -14.82 -20.34 -0.26
C LEU A 194 -15.03 -21.84 -0.54
N MET A 195 -13.95 -22.62 -0.58
CA MET A 195 -13.98 -24.07 -0.75
C MET A 195 -13.92 -24.73 0.63
N PRO A 196 -14.80 -25.69 0.95
CA PRO A 196 -14.72 -26.45 2.19
C PRO A 196 -13.39 -27.20 2.28
N GLU A 197 -12.87 -27.33 3.50
CA GLU A 197 -11.66 -28.11 3.76
C GLU A 197 -11.96 -29.59 3.52
N VAL A 198 -11.18 -30.22 2.63
CA VAL A 198 -11.24 -31.66 2.32
C VAL A 198 -10.30 -32.42 3.24
#